data_AF-A0A1Q8CQ77-F1
#
_entry.id   AF-A0A1Q8CQ77-F1
#
_cell.length_a   1.000
_cell.length_b   1.000
_cell.length_c   1.000
_cell.angle_alpha   90.00
_cell.angle_beta   90.00
_cell.angle_gamma   90.00
#
_symmetry.space_group_name_H-M   'P 1'
#
loop_
_entity.id
_entity.type
_entity.pdbx_description
1 polymer ?
#
loop_
_entity_poly.entity_id
_entity_poly.type
_entity_poly.pdbx_seq_one_letter_code
_entity_poly.pdbx_strand_id
1 'polypeptide(L)'
;MYHYPVILRQDDVSTVDELVNVVEGDDDAFGGVYFDEDADLLHVNVVDHAKDSALEKIRNAIRVDSGARNAVNVVVHEVPYSTAELRAVMVEFTTSEHWVSRTAGTRTSWSIDPRHNRVAVGVTVVEGTLEADVSREFGDRIVLYREERLHHPRLVTPLAPGTRIIRGVPSAEE
;
A
#
# COMPACT_ATOMS: atom_id res chain seq x y z
N MET A 1 -14.60 -7.23 13.37
CA MET A 1 -14.03 -6.97 12.03
C MET A 1 -15.21 -6.97 11.04
N TYR A 2 -15.67 -5.80 10.62
CA TYR A 2 -16.79 -5.69 9.69
C TYR A 2 -16.24 -5.64 8.27
N HIS A 3 -16.42 -6.74 7.52
CA HIS A 3 -16.16 -6.76 6.08
C HIS A 3 -17.38 -6.16 5.38
N TYR A 4 -17.21 -5.03 4.70
CA TYR A 4 -18.19 -4.55 3.74
C TYR A 4 -17.71 -4.96 2.34
N PRO A 5 -18.10 -6.15 1.83
CA PRO A 5 -17.76 -6.52 0.47
C PRO A 5 -18.57 -5.63 -0.49
N VAL A 6 -17.90 -4.69 -1.15
CA VAL A 6 -18.46 -3.98 -2.29
C VAL A 6 -18.03 -4.74 -3.53
N ILE A 7 -18.88 -5.66 -3.99
CA ILE A 7 -18.61 -6.55 -5.14
C ILE A 7 -19.03 -5.83 -6.42
N LEU A 8 -18.11 -5.72 -7.37
CA LEU A 8 -18.24 -4.96 -8.61
C LEU A 8 -17.39 -5.71 -9.67
N ARG A 9 -17.89 -6.00 -10.90
CA ARG A 9 -17.31 -7.00 -11.86
C ARG A 9 -16.96 -6.45 -13.27
N GLN A 10 -15.85 -6.85 -13.95
CA GLN A 10 -14.57 -6.14 -14.38
C GLN A 10 -14.29 -5.80 -15.87
N ASP A 11 -13.67 -4.62 -16.13
CA ASP A 11 -12.78 -4.10 -17.22
C ASP A 11 -12.93 -2.55 -17.31
N ASP A 12 -12.18 -1.79 -16.50
CA ASP A 12 -11.90 -0.37 -16.83
C ASP A 12 -10.65 0.14 -16.09
N VAL A 13 -9.65 0.55 -16.87
CA VAL A 13 -8.43 1.20 -16.36
C VAL A 13 -8.77 2.55 -15.70
N SER A 14 -9.86 3.19 -16.15
CA SER A 14 -10.36 4.46 -15.62
C SER A 14 -10.83 4.36 -14.17
N THR A 15 -11.60 3.33 -13.80
CA THR A 15 -12.10 3.18 -12.42
C THR A 15 -10.96 2.93 -11.43
N VAL A 16 -9.95 2.13 -11.81
CA VAL A 16 -8.77 1.88 -10.96
C VAL A 16 -7.96 3.16 -10.81
N ASP A 17 -7.70 3.87 -11.91
CA ASP A 17 -6.97 5.15 -11.88
C ASP A 17 -7.71 6.20 -11.05
N GLU A 18 -9.04 6.27 -11.13
CA GLU A 18 -9.83 7.21 -10.34
C GLU A 18 -9.81 6.88 -8.85
N LEU A 19 -9.88 5.59 -8.49
CA LEU A 19 -9.72 5.17 -7.10
C LEU A 19 -8.30 5.44 -6.56
N VAL A 20 -7.27 5.18 -7.36
CA VAL A 20 -5.89 5.53 -7.01
C VAL A 20 -5.78 7.04 -6.81
N ASN A 21 -6.33 7.87 -7.71
CA ASN A 21 -6.31 9.33 -7.58
C ASN A 21 -7.05 9.83 -6.34
N VAL A 22 -8.18 9.22 -5.97
CA VAL A 22 -8.90 9.56 -4.73
C VAL A 22 -8.06 9.23 -3.50
N VAL A 23 -7.41 8.07 -3.49
CA VAL A 23 -6.58 7.61 -2.38
C VAL A 23 -5.31 8.46 -2.24
N GLU A 24 -4.63 8.76 -3.35
CA GLU A 24 -3.42 9.59 -3.36
C GLU A 24 -3.71 11.08 -3.12
N GLY A 25 -4.92 11.54 -3.46
CA GLY A 25 -5.34 12.93 -3.27
C GLY A 25 -5.77 13.30 -1.84
N ASP A 26 -5.83 12.33 -0.92
CA ASP A 26 -6.21 12.53 0.49
C ASP A 26 -5.42 11.58 1.41
N ASP A 27 -4.11 11.84 1.52
CA ASP A 27 -3.16 11.00 2.24
C ASP A 27 -3.39 10.93 3.75
N ASP A 28 -4.17 11.86 4.31
CA ASP A 28 -4.62 11.84 5.71
C ASP A 28 -5.77 10.85 5.94
N ALA A 29 -6.65 10.64 4.97
CA ALA A 29 -7.82 9.76 5.10
C ALA A 29 -7.57 8.30 4.66
N PHE A 30 -6.50 8.05 3.90
CA PHE A 30 -6.23 6.74 3.33
C PHE A 30 -4.85 6.19 3.72
N GLY A 31 -4.79 4.89 4.00
CA GLY A 31 -3.57 4.12 4.28
C GLY A 31 -2.99 3.41 3.04
N GLY A 32 -3.35 3.88 1.84
CA GLY A 32 -2.91 3.36 0.55
C GLY A 32 -3.88 2.40 -0.12
N VAL A 33 -3.51 1.99 -1.34
CA VAL A 33 -4.27 1.08 -2.20
C VAL A 33 -3.32 0.04 -2.81
N TYR A 34 -3.78 -1.20 -2.93
CA TYR A 34 -3.05 -2.27 -3.61
C TYR A 34 -3.99 -3.24 -4.30
N PHE A 35 -3.47 -3.96 -5.30
CA PHE A 35 -4.21 -4.99 -6.00
C PHE A 35 -3.68 -6.37 -5.61
N ASP A 36 -4.59 -7.26 -5.22
CA ASP A 36 -4.32 -8.67 -5.00
C ASP A 36 -4.62 -9.42 -6.30
N GLU A 37 -3.56 -9.77 -7.04
CA GLU A 37 -3.67 -10.47 -8.33
C GLU A 37 -4.27 -11.87 -8.19
N ASP A 38 -4.00 -12.55 -7.07
CA ASP A 38 -4.47 -13.92 -6.83
C ASP A 38 -5.98 -13.93 -6.55
N ALA A 39 -6.46 -12.95 -5.78
CA ALA A 39 -7.87 -12.82 -5.42
C ALA A 39 -8.69 -12.00 -6.43
N ASP A 40 -8.03 -11.28 -7.33
CA ASP A 40 -8.64 -10.29 -8.23
C ASP A 40 -9.43 -9.20 -7.48
N LEU A 41 -8.82 -8.65 -6.43
CA LEU A 41 -9.42 -7.64 -5.56
C LEU A 41 -8.55 -6.39 -5.49
N LEU A 42 -9.19 -5.22 -5.57
CA LEU A 42 -8.56 -3.94 -5.24
C LEU A 42 -8.82 -3.64 -3.76
N HIS A 43 -7.75 -3.52 -2.99
CA HIS A 43 -7.80 -3.25 -1.57
C HIS A 43 -7.53 -1.77 -1.32
N VAL A 44 -8.46 -1.09 -0.64
CA VAL A 44 -8.34 0.31 -0.25
C VAL A 44 -8.32 0.40 1.27
N ASN A 45 -7.29 1.01 1.82
CA ASN A 45 -7.16 1.18 3.26
C ASN A 45 -7.64 2.56 3.69
N VAL A 46 -8.51 2.62 4.70
CA VAL A 46 -9.04 3.85 5.28
C VAL A 46 -8.71 3.92 6.76
N VAL A 47 -8.42 5.12 7.26
CA VAL A 47 -8.23 5.33 8.70
C VAL A 47 -9.59 5.54 9.38
N ASP A 48 -9.73 5.04 10.62
CA ASP A 48 -11.02 5.01 11.33
C ASP A 48 -11.67 6.40 11.44
N HIS A 49 -10.89 7.42 11.80
CA HIS A 49 -11.40 8.78 11.99
C HIS A 49 -11.91 9.46 10.71
N ALA A 50 -11.52 8.97 9.53
CA ALA A 50 -11.92 9.49 8.22
C ALA A 50 -12.81 8.52 7.42
N LYS A 51 -13.23 7.41 8.05
CA LYS A 51 -13.89 6.30 7.37
C LYS A 51 -15.14 6.69 6.59
N ASP A 52 -16.04 7.47 7.19
CA ASP A 52 -17.31 7.82 6.55
C ASP A 52 -17.12 8.71 5.32
N SER A 53 -16.25 9.72 5.42
CA SER A 53 -15.92 10.60 4.29
C SER A 53 -15.12 9.86 3.22
N ALA A 54 -14.19 8.98 3.60
CA ALA A 54 -13.43 8.14 2.66
C ALA A 54 -14.35 7.17 1.90
N LEU A 55 -15.29 6.52 2.58
CA LEU A 55 -16.28 5.64 1.95
C LEU A 55 -17.18 6.40 0.97
N GLU A 56 -17.56 7.64 1.27
CA GLU A 56 -18.31 8.47 0.34
C GLU A 56 -17.49 8.80 -0.92
N LYS A 57 -16.21 9.17 -0.76
CA LYS A 57 -15.30 9.43 -1.88
C LYS A 57 -15.12 8.19 -2.77
N ILE A 58 -14.87 7.02 -2.18
CA ILE A 58 -14.78 5.74 -2.89
C ILE A 58 -16.08 5.47 -3.66
N ARG A 59 -17.24 5.61 -3.01
CA ARG A 59 -18.55 5.39 -3.67
C ARG A 59 -18.78 6.34 -4.83
N ASN A 60 -18.37 7.59 -4.71
CA ASN A 60 -18.52 8.58 -5.78
C ASN A 60 -17.62 8.25 -6.98
N ALA A 61 -16.34 7.91 -6.75
CA ALA A 61 -15.44 7.45 -7.80
C ALA A 61 -16.00 6.24 -8.57
N ILE A 62 -16.54 5.27 -7.85
CA ILE A 62 -17.15 4.07 -8.46
C ILE A 62 -18.43 4.42 -9.24
N ARG A 63 -19.25 5.36 -8.75
CA ARG A 63 -20.54 5.71 -9.38
C ARG A 63 -20.37 6.45 -10.70
N VAL A 64 -19.34 7.27 -10.85
CA VAL A 64 -19.08 8.07 -12.05
C VAL A 64 -18.88 7.19 -13.29
N ASP A 65 -18.39 5.96 -13.13
CA ASP A 65 -18.05 5.05 -14.24
C ASP A 65 -19.11 3.97 -14.53
N SER A 66 -20.30 4.07 -13.93
CA SER A 66 -21.36 3.03 -13.97
C SER A 66 -22.03 2.78 -15.34
N GLY A 67 -21.50 3.37 -16.42
CA GLY A 67 -21.84 3.00 -17.81
C GLY A 67 -21.10 1.75 -18.32
N ALA A 68 -20.03 1.33 -17.65
CA ALA A 68 -19.22 0.20 -18.02
C ALA A 68 -19.84 -1.14 -17.58
N ARG A 69 -19.80 -2.15 -18.45
CA ARG A 69 -20.40 -3.49 -18.20
C ARG A 69 -19.64 -4.33 -17.17
N ASN A 70 -18.61 -3.76 -16.56
CA ASN A 70 -17.36 -4.43 -16.22
C ASN A 70 -16.59 -3.61 -15.09
N ALA A 71 -17.05 -3.60 -13.84
CA ALA A 71 -16.51 -2.99 -12.61
C ALA A 71 -15.45 -3.79 -11.77
N VAL A 72 -14.62 -3.15 -10.95
CA VAL A 72 -13.54 -3.82 -10.18
C VAL A 72 -13.98 -4.16 -8.76
N ASN A 73 -13.70 -5.37 -8.24
CA ASN A 73 -14.07 -5.73 -6.87
C ASN A 73 -13.23 -4.94 -5.86
N VAL A 74 -13.87 -4.07 -5.08
CA VAL A 74 -13.18 -3.22 -4.10
C VAL A 74 -13.44 -3.73 -2.70
N VAL A 75 -12.37 -3.99 -1.95
CA VAL A 75 -12.41 -4.30 -0.52
C VAL A 75 -11.84 -3.13 0.25
N VAL A 76 -12.62 -2.60 1.17
CA VAL A 76 -12.18 -1.51 2.05
C VAL A 76 -11.75 -2.10 3.39
N HIS A 77 -10.53 -1.77 3.82
CA HIS A 77 -9.98 -2.17 5.11
C HIS A 77 -9.81 -0.96 6.01
N GLU A 78 -10.11 -1.15 7.29
CA GLU A 78 -9.80 -0.16 8.32
C GLU A 78 -8.39 -0.40 8.82
N VAL A 79 -7.56 0.64 8.83
CA VAL A 79 -6.15 0.54 9.22
C VAL A 79 -5.79 1.64 10.23
N PRO A 80 -4.77 1.40 11.08
CA PRO A 80 -4.39 2.35 12.12
C PRO A 80 -3.69 3.61 11.60
N TYR A 81 -2.98 3.53 10.46
CA TYR A 81 -2.11 4.63 9.99
C TYR A 81 -2.49 5.12 8.60
N SER A 82 -2.48 6.44 8.42
CA SER A 82 -2.63 7.07 7.12
C SER A 82 -1.33 7.04 6.31
N THR A 83 -1.43 7.31 5.01
CA THR A 83 -0.26 7.40 4.14
C THR A 83 0.62 8.60 4.54
N ALA A 84 0.01 9.70 4.98
CA ALA A 84 0.72 10.86 5.51
C ALA A 84 1.52 10.52 6.78
N GLU A 85 0.93 9.77 7.72
CA GLU A 85 1.60 9.32 8.94
C GLU A 85 2.78 8.38 8.63
N LEU A 86 2.56 7.39 7.75
CA LEU A 86 3.63 6.48 7.34
C LEU A 86 4.75 7.23 6.60
N ARG A 87 4.41 8.24 5.79
CA ARG A 87 5.40 9.09 5.13
C ARG A 87 6.20 9.93 6.12
N ALA A 88 5.57 10.46 7.17
CA ALA A 88 6.27 11.19 8.22
C ALA A 88 7.26 10.28 8.97
N VAL A 89 6.84 9.08 9.36
CA VAL A 89 7.72 8.06 9.98
C VAL A 89 8.89 7.69 9.07
N MET A 90 8.62 7.51 7.79
CA MET A 90 9.62 7.21 6.78
C MET A 90 10.65 8.34 6.63
N VAL A 91 10.21 9.60 6.63
CA VAL A 91 11.10 10.78 6.61
C VAL A 91 11.91 10.85 7.90
N GLU A 92 11.29 10.67 9.06
CA GLU A 92 11.96 10.68 10.36
C GLU A 92 13.07 9.62 10.41
N PHE A 93 12.76 8.38 10.05
CA PHE A 93 13.72 7.29 10.01
C PHE A 93 14.87 7.54 9.03
N THR A 94 14.58 8.12 7.86
CA THR A 94 15.59 8.31 6.82
C THR A 94 16.46 9.56 6.99
N THR A 95 16.01 10.54 7.77
CA THR A 95 16.71 11.82 7.99
C THR A 95 17.31 11.97 9.39
N SER A 96 16.86 11.19 10.37
CA SER A 96 17.45 11.16 11.71
C SER A 96 18.89 10.65 11.66
N GLU A 97 19.83 11.46 12.16
CA GLU A 97 21.25 11.10 12.24
C GLU A 97 21.46 9.76 12.98
N HIS A 98 20.68 9.52 14.04
CA HIS A 98 20.74 8.28 14.81
C HIS A 98 20.51 7.03 13.93
N TRP A 99 19.47 7.05 13.10
CA TRP A 99 19.10 5.91 12.25
C TRP A 99 19.95 5.82 11.00
N VAL A 100 20.33 6.96 10.42
CA VAL A 100 21.24 7.03 9.28
C VAL A 100 22.60 6.43 9.64
N SER A 101 23.18 6.78 10.79
CA SER A 101 24.46 6.22 11.24
C SER A 101 24.37 4.71 11.51
N ARG A 102 23.26 4.23 12.08
CA ARG A 102 23.06 2.82 12.39
C ARG A 102 22.77 1.94 11.18
N THR A 103 22.22 2.51 10.13
CA THR A 103 21.92 1.81 8.87
C THR A 103 22.90 2.15 7.74
N ALA A 104 23.97 2.89 8.07
CA ALA A 104 24.99 3.32 7.12
C ALA A 104 25.66 2.10 6.47
N GLY A 105 25.57 2.01 5.14
CA GLY A 105 26.18 0.94 4.35
C GLY A 105 25.37 -0.37 4.28
N THR A 106 24.32 -0.50 5.09
CA THR A 106 23.42 -1.67 5.07
C THR A 106 22.06 -1.37 4.45
N ARG A 107 21.54 -0.14 4.56
CA ARG A 107 20.25 0.24 3.94
C ARG A 107 20.32 0.19 2.41
N THR A 108 19.35 -0.49 1.79
CA THR A 108 19.27 -0.69 0.33
C THR A 108 18.05 -0.04 -0.29
N SER A 109 16.89 -0.11 0.39
CA SER A 109 15.63 0.41 -0.12
C SER A 109 14.67 0.77 1.01
N TRP A 110 13.61 1.50 0.68
CA TRP A 110 12.50 1.78 1.58
C TRP A 110 11.23 2.12 0.78
N SER A 111 10.07 1.72 1.29
CA SER A 111 8.78 2.03 0.70
C SER A 111 7.66 1.95 1.75
N ILE A 112 6.51 2.56 1.45
CA ILE A 112 5.28 2.28 2.18
C ILE A 112 4.72 0.95 1.65
N ASP A 113 4.42 0.04 2.57
CA ASP A 113 3.75 -1.22 2.32
C ASP A 113 2.26 -1.08 2.71
N PRO A 114 1.37 -0.79 1.75
CA PRO A 114 -0.05 -0.63 2.04
C PRO A 114 -0.69 -1.97 2.45
N ARG A 115 -0.15 -3.13 2.06
CA ARG A 115 -0.74 -4.43 2.44
C ARG A 115 -0.66 -4.66 3.94
N HIS A 116 0.43 -4.23 4.57
CA HIS A 116 0.64 -4.36 6.02
C HIS A 116 0.51 -3.03 6.78
N ASN A 117 0.08 -1.95 6.10
CA ASN A 117 -0.05 -0.59 6.64
C ASN A 117 1.17 -0.13 7.46
N ARG A 118 2.37 -0.23 6.87
CA ARG A 118 3.64 0.11 7.53
C ARG A 118 4.71 0.54 6.53
N VAL A 119 5.83 1.06 7.02
CA VAL A 119 7.02 1.33 6.21
C VAL A 119 7.91 0.09 6.19
N ALA A 120 8.25 -0.38 5.00
CA ALA A 120 9.20 -1.46 4.81
C ALA A 120 10.59 -0.87 4.51
N VAL A 121 11.61 -1.29 5.26
CA VAL A 121 13.00 -0.84 5.08
C VAL A 121 13.90 -2.04 4.79
N GLY A 122 14.48 -2.04 3.59
CA GLY A 122 15.43 -3.05 3.15
C GLY A 122 16.82 -2.78 3.70
N VAL A 123 17.42 -3.80 4.33
CA VAL A 123 18.81 -3.78 4.80
C VAL A 123 19.54 -5.06 4.37
N THR A 124 20.85 -4.98 4.12
CA THR A 124 21.66 -6.15 3.74
C THR A 124 21.86 -7.14 4.89
N VAL A 125 21.89 -6.62 6.12
CA VAL A 125 22.04 -7.37 7.36
C VAL A 125 21.06 -6.80 8.38
N VAL A 126 20.14 -7.66 8.86
CA VAL A 126 19.28 -7.34 10.01
C VAL A 126 20.02 -7.79 11.27
N GLU A 127 20.66 -6.86 11.96
CA GLU A 127 21.19 -7.13 13.30
C GLU A 127 20.04 -7.16 14.30
N GLY A 128 19.94 -8.19 15.14
CA GLY A 128 18.80 -8.33 16.07
C GLY A 128 18.64 -7.18 17.06
N THR A 129 19.74 -6.47 17.37
CA THR A 129 19.71 -5.24 18.18
C THR A 129 19.07 -4.07 17.44
N LEU A 130 19.30 -3.95 16.12
CA LEU A 130 18.70 -2.92 15.28
C LEU A 130 17.19 -3.12 15.16
N GLU A 131 16.73 -4.35 14.93
CA GLU A 131 15.29 -4.67 14.86
C GLU A 131 14.58 -4.36 16.19
N ALA A 132 15.17 -4.76 17.31
CA ALA A 132 14.62 -4.47 18.64
C ALA A 132 14.58 -2.97 18.96
N ASP A 133 15.58 -2.21 18.51
CA ASP A 133 15.61 -0.76 18.70
C ASP A 133 14.57 -0.05 17.81
N VAL A 134 14.43 -0.45 16.55
CA VAL A 134 13.42 0.09 15.63
C VAL A 134 12.01 -0.22 16.11
N SER A 135 11.76 -1.45 16.56
CA SER A 135 10.47 -1.85 17.11
C SER A 135 10.13 -1.08 18.40
N ARG A 136 11.12 -0.76 19.23
CA ARG A 136 10.91 0.05 20.44
C ARG A 136 10.49 1.49 20.13
N GLU A 137 11.09 2.08 19.11
CA GLU A 137 10.84 3.49 18.73
C GLU A 137 9.57 3.63 17.88
N PHE A 138 9.44 2.81 16.84
CA PHE A 138 8.39 2.96 15.83
C PHE A 138 7.23 1.98 16.00
N GLY A 139 7.33 1.00 16.89
CA GLY A 139 6.30 -0.02 17.07
C GLY A 139 6.20 -0.93 15.85
N ASP A 140 4.99 -1.07 15.33
CA ASP A 140 4.65 -1.82 14.11
C ASP A 140 4.72 -0.97 12.82
N ARG A 141 4.97 0.33 12.94
CA ARG A 141 5.01 1.28 11.80
C ARG A 141 6.21 1.10 10.88
N ILE A 142 7.28 0.45 11.35
CA ILE A 142 8.44 0.09 10.53
C ILE A 142 8.71 -1.40 10.65
N VAL A 143 8.95 -2.05 9.51
CA VAL A 143 9.53 -3.39 9.45
C VAL A 143 10.88 -3.33 8.75
N LEU A 144 11.88 -3.95 9.36
CA LEU A 144 13.16 -4.22 8.69
C LEU A 144 13.06 -5.57 8.00
N TYR A 145 13.48 -5.64 6.74
CA TYR A 145 13.63 -6.91 6.05
C TYR A 145 15.01 -7.02 5.43
N ARG A 146 15.50 -8.26 5.37
CA ARG A 146 16.77 -8.54 4.70
C ARG A 146 16.55 -8.48 3.20
N GLU A 147 17.27 -7.58 2.54
CA GLU A 147 17.32 -7.47 1.09
C GLU A 147 18.72 -7.86 0.62
N GLU A 148 18.81 -8.91 -0.18
CA GLU A 148 20.06 -9.20 -0.87
C GLU A 148 20.29 -8.12 -1.92
N ARG A 149 21.49 -7.51 -1.97
CA ARG A 149 21.82 -6.38 -2.89
C ARG A 149 21.49 -6.63 -4.37
N LEU A 150 21.21 -7.88 -4.76
CA LEU A 150 20.94 -8.32 -6.13
C LEU A 150 19.46 -8.66 -6.41
N HIS A 151 18.58 -8.62 -5.39
CA HIS A 151 17.16 -8.95 -5.56
C HIS A 151 16.30 -7.95 -4.79
N HIS A 152 15.69 -7.01 -5.51
CA HIS A 152 14.50 -6.34 -4.98
C HIS A 152 13.44 -7.44 -4.79
N PRO A 153 12.97 -7.73 -3.57
CA PRO A 153 11.76 -8.53 -3.42
C PRO A 153 10.65 -7.79 -4.15
N ARG A 154 9.72 -8.54 -4.74
CA ARG A 154 8.44 -8.01 -5.20
C ARG A 154 7.66 -7.53 -3.98
N LEU A 155 8.08 -6.41 -3.40
CA LEU A 155 7.19 -5.59 -2.59
C LEU A 155 6.01 -5.29 -3.50
N VAL A 156 4.81 -5.48 -2.98
CA VAL A 156 3.59 -5.11 -3.68
C VAL A 156 3.77 -3.67 -4.15
N THR A 157 3.96 -3.49 -5.46
CA THR A 157 4.20 -2.17 -6.02
C THR A 157 2.92 -1.37 -5.81
N PRO A 158 2.96 -0.23 -5.11
CA PRO A 158 1.83 0.69 -5.08
C PRO A 158 1.40 0.96 -6.52
N LEU A 159 0.11 0.85 -6.81
CA LEU A 159 -0.39 1.15 -8.14
C LEU A 159 -0.17 2.64 -8.39
N ALA A 160 0.76 2.97 -9.29
CA ALA A 160 0.94 4.34 -9.74
C ALA A 160 -0.22 4.73 -10.68
N PRO A 161 -0.59 6.02 -10.75
CA PRO A 161 -1.58 6.49 -11.72
C PRO A 161 -1.21 6.10 -13.16
N GLY A 162 -2.16 5.56 -13.93
CA GLY A 162 -1.98 5.08 -15.30
C GLY A 162 -1.37 3.68 -15.41
N THR A 163 -1.22 2.96 -14.30
CA THR A 163 -0.77 1.56 -14.30
C THR A 163 -1.82 0.67 -14.96
N ARG A 164 -1.52 0.20 -16.18
CA ARG A 164 -2.36 -0.80 -16.84
C ARG A 164 -2.14 -2.16 -16.17
N ILE A 165 -3.18 -2.67 -15.52
CA ILE A 165 -3.23 -4.06 -15.07
C ILE A 165 -3.44 -4.94 -16.31
N ILE A 166 -2.35 -5.43 -16.89
CA ILE A 166 -2.40 -6.36 -18.03
C ILE A 166 -2.41 -7.77 -17.45
N ARG A 167 -3.55 -8.46 -17.47
CA ARG A 167 -3.55 -9.89 -17.18
C ARG A 167 -2.75 -10.63 -18.25
N GLY A 168 -1.82 -11.47 -17.81
CA GLY A 168 -1.29 -12.52 -18.66
C GLY A 168 -2.46 -13.39 -19.12
N VAL A 169 -2.61 -13.53 -20.44
CA VAL A 169 -3.48 -14.55 -21.04
C VAL A 169 -3.07 -15.89 -20.41
N PRO A 170 -3.98 -16.71 -19.86
CA PRO A 170 -3.61 -18.04 -19.41
C PRO A 170 -2.91 -18.72 -20.58
N SER A 171 -1.65 -19.13 -20.36
CA SER A 171 -1.00 -20.05 -21.27
C SER A 171 -1.93 -21.25 -21.38
N ALA A 172 -2.52 -21.42 -22.57
CA ALA A 172 -3.19 -22.65 -22.92
C ALA A 172 -2.12 -23.74 -22.87
N GLU A 173 -2.02 -24.42 -21.74
CA GLU A 173 -1.48 -25.77 -21.71
C GLU A 173 -2.59 -26.73 -22.17
N GLU A 174 -2.15 -27.61 -23.09
CA GLU A 174 -2.81 -28.72 -23.79
C GLU A 174 -3.59 -28.41 -25.08
#